data_AF-A0A6G1G7H5-F1
#
_entry.id   AF-A0A6G1G7H5-F1
#
_cell.length_a   1.000
_cell.length_b   1.000
_cell.length_c   1.000
_cell.angle_alpha   90.00
_cell.angle_beta   90.00
_cell.angle_gamma   90.00
#
_symmetry.space_group_name_H-M   'P 1'
#
loop_
_entity.id
_entity.type
_entity.pdbx_description
1 polymer ?
#
loop_
_entity_poly.entity_id
_entity_poly.type
_entity_poly.pdbx_seq_one_letter_code
_entity_poly.pdbx_strand_id
1 'polypeptide(L)'
;MTSASDSPLVPGNGVASCGGHGTDEVLEVTQLLENHRITCCIGGASALIFYGAERVRHTWEIIVDSGQLGDAIELLKSPKYASDYLTLPAPPFQQRFSLPHTYQRFRGSSSNYDFTLVPSDHSHFSCHKSTICRSVHGLPYPKLPVLIQSFLDTNNRVALCDVVDGTNVSEDWGLQHLDLSGTNDVEWALRLNKMSTHPVPPFPTAAIKKLELWKSVVQTKIDRLGWTRPSELFTTQYRLKGSEDPWLVYSKAY
;
A
#
# COMPACT_ATOMS: atom_id res chain seq x y z
N MET A 1 -44.46 -18.46 -15.89
CA MET A 1 -43.00 -18.29 -15.87
C MET A 1 -42.69 -16.92 -16.44
N THR A 2 -42.53 -15.93 -15.56
CA THR A 2 -42.18 -14.56 -15.94
C THR A 2 -40.97 -14.17 -15.11
N SER A 3 -39.98 -13.66 -15.83
CA SER A 3 -38.59 -13.46 -15.44
C SER A 3 -38.44 -12.54 -14.23
N ALA A 4 -37.59 -12.96 -13.30
CA ALA A 4 -37.02 -12.07 -12.29
C ALA A 4 -36.21 -10.98 -13.02
N SER A 5 -36.62 -9.73 -12.82
CA SER A 5 -35.89 -8.54 -13.26
C SER A 5 -34.71 -8.32 -12.33
N ASP A 6 -33.49 -8.61 -12.82
CA ASP A 6 -32.25 -8.10 -12.24
C ASP A 6 -32.30 -6.57 -12.29
N SER A 7 -32.59 -5.96 -11.13
CA SER A 7 -32.42 -4.53 -10.94
C SER A 7 -30.93 -4.28 -10.73
N PRO A 8 -30.26 -3.44 -11.54
CA PRO A 8 -28.88 -3.09 -11.26
C PRO A 8 -28.81 -2.39 -9.90
N LEU A 9 -28.01 -2.95 -8.99
CA LEU A 9 -27.72 -2.36 -7.69
C LEU A 9 -27.24 -0.92 -7.90
N VAL A 10 -28.08 0.03 -7.53
CA VAL A 10 -27.73 1.46 -7.57
C VAL A 10 -26.64 1.67 -6.52
N PRO A 11 -25.44 2.17 -6.90
CA PRO A 11 -24.40 2.47 -5.93
C PRO A 11 -24.91 3.49 -4.92
N GLY A 12 -24.54 3.33 -3.64
CA GLY A 12 -24.86 4.29 -2.60
C GLY A 12 -24.36 5.69 -2.98
N ASN A 13 -25.27 6.67 -2.92
CA ASN A 13 -24.96 8.09 -3.16
C ASN A 13 -24.27 8.76 -1.95
N GLY A 14 -23.80 7.98 -0.97
CA GLY A 14 -23.06 8.49 0.19
C GLY A 14 -21.67 8.97 -0.22
N VAL A 15 -21.33 10.21 0.16
CA VAL A 15 -19.97 10.72 0.04
C VAL A 15 -19.10 9.96 1.05
N ALA A 16 -18.02 9.35 0.57
CA ALA A 16 -17.09 8.63 1.44
C ALA A 16 -16.46 9.55 2.50
N SER A 17 -16.11 8.99 3.65
CA SER A 17 -15.54 9.76 4.78
C SER A 17 -14.25 10.51 4.43
N CYS A 18 -13.85 11.44 5.32
CA CYS A 18 -12.62 12.23 5.21
C CYS A 18 -12.45 12.96 3.86
N GLY A 19 -13.52 13.58 3.34
CA GLY A 19 -13.47 14.35 2.09
C GLY A 19 -13.52 13.48 0.83
N GLY A 20 -14.21 12.33 0.88
CA GLY A 20 -14.31 11.39 -0.25
C GLY A 20 -13.19 10.36 -0.30
N HIS A 21 -12.41 10.25 0.78
CA HIS A 21 -11.26 9.37 0.88
C HIS A 21 -11.57 7.98 1.40
N GLY A 22 -12.71 7.77 2.07
CA GLY A 22 -13.16 6.46 2.53
C GLY A 22 -12.34 5.87 3.68
N THR A 23 -11.74 6.73 4.52
CA THR A 23 -10.82 6.29 5.59
C THR A 23 -11.55 5.49 6.67
N ASP A 24 -12.70 5.97 7.14
CA ASP A 24 -13.49 5.31 8.17
C ASP A 24 -14.06 3.99 7.67
N GLU A 25 -14.53 3.94 6.43
CA GLU A 25 -15.08 2.73 5.84
C GLU A 25 -13.99 1.67 5.61
N VAL A 26 -12.77 2.08 5.27
CA VAL A 26 -11.65 1.14 5.18
C VAL A 26 -11.19 0.67 6.55
N LEU A 27 -11.27 1.52 7.57
CA LEU A 27 -11.07 1.08 8.95
C LEU A 27 -12.08 0.00 9.32
N GLU A 28 -13.35 0.17 9.01
CA GLU A 28 -14.40 -0.86 9.22
C GLU A 28 -14.06 -2.17 8.51
N VAL A 29 -13.62 -2.12 7.25
CA VAL A 29 -13.18 -3.31 6.51
C VAL A 29 -12.01 -4.00 7.22
N THR A 30 -10.99 -3.25 7.64
CA THR A 30 -9.84 -3.86 8.34
C THR A 30 -10.25 -4.46 9.69
N GLN A 31 -11.11 -3.80 10.46
CA GLN A 31 -11.63 -4.32 11.73
C GLN A 31 -12.48 -5.58 11.51
N LEU A 32 -13.29 -5.61 10.44
CA LEU A 32 -14.07 -6.79 10.07
C LEU A 32 -13.17 -8.00 9.82
N LEU A 33 -12.10 -7.83 9.03
CA LEU A 33 -11.13 -8.88 8.74
C LEU A 33 -10.44 -9.34 10.04
N GLU A 34 -9.96 -8.40 10.86
CA GLU A 34 -9.28 -8.69 12.13
C GLU A 34 -10.18 -9.44 13.13
N ASN A 35 -11.47 -9.08 13.20
CA ASN A 35 -12.47 -9.75 14.04
C ASN A 35 -12.68 -11.22 13.62
N HIS A 36 -12.40 -11.55 12.36
CA HIS A 36 -12.40 -12.92 11.83
C HIS A 36 -11.00 -13.55 11.81
N ARG A 37 -10.05 -12.97 12.55
CA ARG A 37 -8.66 -13.45 12.68
C ARG A 37 -7.88 -13.44 11.37
N ILE A 38 -8.30 -12.62 10.40
CA ILE A 38 -7.58 -12.38 9.16
C ILE A 38 -6.63 -11.20 9.39
N THR A 39 -5.33 -11.43 9.24
CA THR A 39 -4.34 -10.37 9.44
C THR A 39 -4.22 -9.53 8.17
N CYS A 40 -4.35 -8.22 8.32
CA CYS A 40 -4.23 -7.28 7.21
C CYS A 40 -3.60 -5.95 7.60
N CYS A 41 -3.09 -5.22 6.62
CA CYS A 41 -2.66 -3.84 6.76
C CYS A 41 -2.86 -3.06 5.47
N ILE A 42 -2.86 -1.74 5.55
CA ILE A 42 -2.98 -0.85 4.42
C ILE A 42 -1.62 -0.72 3.69
N GLY A 43 -1.64 -0.93 2.38
CA GLY A 43 -0.47 -0.91 1.50
C GLY A 43 -0.47 0.20 0.46
N GLY A 44 0.37 0.03 -0.56
CA GLY A 44 0.39 0.88 -1.76
C GLY A 44 0.59 2.37 -1.48
N ALA A 45 -0.12 3.19 -2.24
CA ALA A 45 -0.06 4.66 -2.09
C ALA A 45 -0.48 5.12 -0.68
N SER A 46 -1.45 4.45 -0.04
CA SER A 46 -1.89 4.81 1.32
C SER A 46 -0.78 4.67 2.36
N ALA A 47 0.05 3.62 2.26
CA ALA A 47 1.18 3.44 3.18
C ALA A 47 2.24 4.53 2.98
N LEU A 48 2.52 4.91 1.74
CA LEU A 48 3.41 6.03 1.43
C LEU A 48 2.89 7.36 1.98
N ILE A 49 1.59 7.64 1.82
CA ILE A 49 0.93 8.83 2.38
C ILE A 49 1.03 8.86 3.90
N PHE A 50 0.80 7.72 4.56
CA PHE A 50 0.93 7.59 6.01
C PHE A 50 2.34 7.98 6.50
N TYR A 51 3.38 7.61 5.74
CA TYR A 51 4.77 7.98 6.00
C TYR A 51 5.20 9.33 5.42
N GLY A 52 4.25 10.17 4.99
CA GLY A 52 4.50 11.57 4.63
C GLY A 52 4.77 11.84 3.15
N ALA A 53 4.60 10.86 2.25
CA ALA A 53 4.73 11.11 0.83
C ALA A 53 3.48 11.81 0.25
N GLU A 54 3.68 12.75 -0.68
CA GLU A 54 2.58 13.36 -1.41
C GLU A 54 2.19 12.49 -2.62
N ARG A 55 1.28 11.53 -2.39
CA ARG A 55 0.71 10.66 -3.44
C ARG A 55 -0.78 10.89 -3.61
N VAL A 56 -1.25 10.66 -4.84
CA VAL A 56 -2.67 10.52 -5.13
C VAL A 56 -3.06 9.06 -4.95
N ARG A 57 -4.02 8.81 -4.06
CA ARG A 57 -4.63 7.49 -3.89
C ARG A 57 -5.86 7.37 -4.77
N HIS A 58 -5.87 6.38 -5.66
CA HIS A 58 -7.03 6.08 -6.50
C HIS A 58 -7.93 4.99 -5.91
N THR A 59 -7.36 4.06 -5.15
CA THR A 59 -8.06 2.96 -4.49
C THR A 59 -7.30 2.57 -3.23
N TRP A 60 -7.97 1.92 -2.29
CA TRP A 60 -7.31 1.34 -1.13
C TRP A 60 -6.74 -0.02 -1.47
N GLU A 61 -5.49 -0.24 -1.08
CA GLU A 61 -4.85 -1.55 -1.13
C GLU A 61 -4.82 -2.09 0.30
N ILE A 62 -5.55 -3.17 0.53
CA ILE A 62 -5.55 -3.89 1.81
C ILE A 62 -4.71 -5.15 1.59
N ILE A 63 -3.52 -5.15 2.16
CA ILE A 63 -2.62 -6.28 2.14
C ILE A 63 -3.11 -7.30 3.16
N VAL A 64 -3.40 -8.52 2.72
CA VAL A 64 -3.85 -9.64 3.55
C VAL A 64 -2.73 -10.68 3.58
N ASP A 65 -2.55 -11.37 4.72
CA ASP A 65 -1.71 -12.57 4.74
C ASP A 65 -2.09 -13.51 3.59
N SER A 66 -1.12 -13.92 2.79
CA SER A 66 -1.34 -14.70 1.57
C SER A 66 -2.02 -16.04 1.88
N GLY A 67 -1.78 -16.60 3.07
CA GLY A 67 -2.46 -17.83 3.53
C GLY A 67 -3.94 -17.62 3.87
N GLN A 68 -4.39 -16.38 4.06
CA GLN A 68 -5.74 -16.02 4.48
C GLN A 68 -6.52 -15.24 3.41
N LEU A 69 -5.94 -15.03 2.21
CA LEU A 69 -6.58 -14.26 1.15
C LEU A 69 -7.92 -14.89 0.71
N GLY A 70 -7.97 -16.22 0.61
CA GLY A 70 -9.20 -16.96 0.29
C GLY A 70 -10.31 -16.68 1.30
N ASP A 71 -10.00 -16.85 2.59
CA ASP A 71 -10.93 -16.59 3.70
C ASP A 71 -11.44 -15.15 3.69
N ALA A 72 -10.57 -14.18 3.41
CA ALA A 72 -10.95 -12.77 3.31
C ALA A 72 -11.94 -12.51 2.17
N ILE A 73 -11.70 -13.11 1.00
CA ILE A 73 -12.59 -12.99 -0.16
C ILE A 73 -13.94 -13.64 0.12
N GLU A 74 -13.93 -14.85 0.70
CA GLU A 74 -15.14 -15.59 1.05
C GLU A 74 -15.97 -14.86 2.11
N LEU A 75 -15.32 -14.30 3.13
CA LEU A 75 -15.97 -13.51 4.17
C LEU A 75 -16.73 -12.32 3.57
N LEU A 76 -16.07 -11.51 2.74
CA LEU A 76 -16.68 -10.33 2.14
C LEU A 76 -17.80 -10.67 1.14
N LYS A 77 -17.73 -11.84 0.51
CA LYS A 77 -18.79 -12.36 -0.39
C LYS A 77 -19.91 -13.12 0.33
N SER A 78 -19.75 -13.40 1.62
CA SER A 78 -20.72 -14.20 2.37
C SER A 78 -22.09 -13.53 2.41
N PRO A 79 -23.20 -14.29 2.56
CA PRO A 79 -24.55 -13.72 2.58
C PRO A 79 -24.75 -12.61 3.63
N LYS A 80 -23.96 -12.64 4.70
CA LYS A 80 -23.98 -11.63 5.77
C LYS A 80 -23.47 -10.26 5.31
N TYR A 81 -22.50 -10.23 4.39
CA TYR A 81 -21.79 -9.00 3.98
C TYR A 81 -21.97 -8.67 2.48
N ALA A 82 -22.65 -9.53 1.72
CA ALA A 82 -22.88 -9.34 0.29
C ALA A 82 -23.69 -8.08 -0.06
N SER A 83 -24.51 -7.58 0.88
CA SER A 83 -25.19 -6.28 0.75
C SER A 83 -24.27 -5.09 0.98
N ASP A 84 -23.16 -5.29 1.68
CA ASP A 84 -22.27 -4.22 2.16
C ASP A 84 -21.07 -4.04 1.22
N TYR A 85 -20.60 -5.13 0.61
CA TYR A 85 -19.44 -5.13 -0.29
C TYR A 85 -19.76 -5.76 -1.64
N LEU A 86 -19.79 -4.92 -2.66
CA LEU A 86 -20.00 -5.33 -4.04
C LEU A 86 -18.69 -5.80 -4.65
N THR A 87 -18.68 -6.99 -5.26
CA THR A 87 -17.55 -7.45 -6.06
C THR A 87 -17.43 -6.63 -7.32
N LEU A 88 -16.25 -6.07 -7.57
CA LEU A 88 -15.94 -5.38 -8.82
C LEU A 88 -15.22 -6.31 -9.81
N PRO A 89 -15.46 -6.16 -11.11
CA PRO A 89 -14.66 -6.83 -12.12
C PRO A 89 -13.20 -6.34 -12.09
N ALA A 90 -12.32 -7.13 -12.69
CA ALA A 90 -10.95 -6.69 -12.96
C ALA A 90 -10.99 -5.35 -13.73
N PRO A 91 -10.06 -4.42 -13.47
CA PRO A 91 -9.97 -3.18 -14.22
C PRO A 91 -9.86 -3.50 -15.73
N PRO A 92 -10.55 -2.73 -16.59
CA PRO A 92 -10.54 -2.99 -18.03
C PRO A 92 -9.16 -2.78 -18.66
N PHE A 93 -8.27 -2.06 -17.98
CA PHE A 93 -6.91 -1.80 -18.42
C PHE A 93 -5.92 -2.30 -17.38
N GLN A 94 -4.94 -3.06 -17.86
CA GLN A 94 -3.81 -3.47 -17.03
C GLN A 94 -2.93 -2.25 -16.76
N GLN A 95 -2.84 -1.86 -15.50
CA GLN A 95 -1.90 -0.83 -15.07
C GLN A 95 -0.47 -1.30 -15.33
N ARG A 96 0.35 -0.41 -15.91
CA ARG A 96 1.78 -0.71 -16.10
C ARG A 96 2.44 -0.87 -14.74
N PHE A 97 3.45 -1.74 -14.66
CA PHE A 97 4.29 -1.90 -13.47
C PHE A 97 3.56 -2.34 -12.20
N SER A 98 2.41 -3.01 -12.34
CA SER A 98 1.63 -3.51 -11.20
C SER A 98 0.70 -4.66 -11.60
N LEU A 99 0.15 -5.36 -10.60
CA LEU A 99 -0.77 -6.49 -10.78
C LEU A 99 -2.21 -6.27 -10.24
N PRO A 100 -2.78 -5.06 -10.13
CA PRO A 100 -4.10 -4.89 -9.52
C PRO A 100 -5.23 -5.59 -10.30
N HIS A 101 -4.98 -5.94 -11.56
CA HIS A 101 -5.91 -6.69 -12.39
C HIS A 101 -6.00 -8.18 -12.04
N THR A 102 -5.06 -8.72 -11.25
CA THR A 102 -5.08 -10.11 -10.79
C THR A 102 -5.74 -10.26 -9.42
N TYR A 103 -6.14 -9.16 -8.78
CA TYR A 103 -6.63 -9.15 -7.40
C TYR A 103 -8.13 -8.96 -7.32
N GLN A 104 -8.73 -9.50 -6.26
CA GLN A 104 -10.14 -9.30 -5.99
C GLN A 104 -10.39 -7.87 -5.53
N ARG A 105 -11.31 -7.20 -6.21
CA ARG A 105 -11.71 -5.82 -5.97
C ARG A 105 -13.12 -5.77 -5.40
N PHE A 106 -13.35 -4.80 -4.54
CA PHE A 106 -14.62 -4.55 -3.88
C PHE A 106 -14.96 -3.07 -3.87
N ARG A 107 -16.25 -2.76 -3.74
CA ARG A 107 -16.81 -1.43 -3.50
C ARG A 107 -17.77 -1.49 -2.33
N GLY A 108 -17.71 -0.51 -1.43
CA GLY A 108 -18.74 -0.34 -0.40
C GLY A 108 -20.09 0.00 -1.03
N SER A 109 -21.16 -0.62 -0.56
CA SER A 109 -22.51 -0.37 -1.10
C SER A 109 -23.11 0.96 -0.62
N SER A 110 -22.74 1.40 0.60
CA SER A 110 -23.29 2.58 1.26
C SER A 110 -22.56 3.89 0.89
N SER A 111 -21.28 3.82 0.51
CA SER A 111 -20.47 4.98 0.11
C SER A 111 -19.50 4.65 -1.02
N ASN A 112 -19.17 5.66 -1.82
CA ASN A 112 -18.37 5.48 -3.03
C ASN A 112 -16.86 5.37 -2.73
N TYR A 113 -16.42 4.19 -2.26
CA TYR A 113 -15.00 3.85 -2.12
C TYR A 113 -14.71 2.44 -2.67
N ASP A 114 -13.53 2.30 -3.27
CA ASP A 114 -13.05 1.03 -3.84
C ASP A 114 -11.81 0.55 -3.07
N PHE A 115 -11.76 -0.75 -2.81
CA PHE A 115 -10.58 -1.39 -2.24
C PHE A 115 -10.24 -2.70 -2.95
N THR A 116 -8.97 -3.07 -2.86
CA THR A 116 -8.40 -4.28 -3.47
C THR A 116 -7.72 -5.09 -2.40
N LEU A 117 -7.98 -6.40 -2.36
CA LEU A 117 -7.25 -7.32 -1.48
C LEU A 117 -5.98 -7.79 -2.17
N VAL A 118 -4.82 -7.46 -1.60
CA VAL A 118 -3.50 -7.80 -2.13
C VAL A 118 -2.87 -8.87 -1.25
N PRO A 119 -2.38 -10.00 -1.79
CA PRO A 119 -1.66 -10.97 -0.97
C PRO A 119 -0.30 -10.40 -0.52
N SER A 120 0.05 -10.65 0.74
CA SER A 120 1.26 -10.12 1.37
C SER A 120 2.57 -10.51 0.70
N ASP A 121 2.66 -11.73 0.18
CA ASP A 121 3.81 -12.19 -0.60
C ASP A 121 3.97 -11.44 -1.93
N HIS A 122 2.91 -10.82 -2.47
CA HIS A 122 3.01 -9.91 -3.62
C HIS A 122 3.43 -8.49 -3.23
N SER A 123 3.42 -8.17 -1.95
CA SER A 123 4.00 -6.95 -1.39
C SER A 123 5.40 -7.19 -0.82
N HIS A 124 5.96 -8.40 -0.95
CA HIS A 124 7.28 -8.80 -0.45
C HIS A 124 7.47 -8.50 1.05
N PHE A 125 6.49 -8.86 1.88
CA PHE A 125 6.71 -9.00 3.31
C PHE A 125 5.66 -9.92 3.93
N SER A 126 5.97 -10.49 5.09
CA SER A 126 5.01 -11.29 5.85
C SER A 126 4.05 -10.38 6.63
N CYS A 127 2.75 -10.45 6.32
CA CYS A 127 1.72 -9.68 7.02
C CYS A 127 1.33 -10.37 8.34
N HIS A 128 1.87 -9.91 9.46
CA HIS A 128 1.59 -10.45 10.79
C HIS A 128 1.62 -9.35 11.85
N LYS A 129 1.06 -9.58 13.04
CA LYS A 129 0.89 -8.53 14.05
C LYS A 129 2.19 -7.79 14.42
N SER A 130 3.35 -8.46 14.47
CA SER A 130 4.61 -7.79 14.79
C SER A 130 5.20 -6.94 13.67
N THR A 131 4.74 -7.08 12.42
CA THR A 131 5.14 -6.21 11.30
C THR A 131 4.22 -5.00 11.10
N ILE A 132 3.14 -4.91 11.87
CA ILE A 132 2.11 -3.86 11.74
C ILE A 132 2.25 -2.81 12.85
N CYS A 133 2.04 -1.56 12.50
CA CYS A 133 1.74 -0.45 13.42
C CYS A 133 0.34 0.10 13.12
N ARG A 134 -0.19 0.95 13.99
CA ARG A 134 -1.50 1.60 13.77
C ARG A 134 -1.33 3.11 13.70
N SER A 135 -2.14 3.75 12.87
CA SER A 135 -2.32 5.20 12.94
C SER A 135 -3.10 5.60 14.20
N VAL A 136 -3.20 6.90 14.47
CA VAL A 136 -4.04 7.44 15.57
C VAL A 136 -5.50 7.03 15.44
N HIS A 137 -5.98 6.87 14.22
CA HIS A 137 -7.35 6.43 13.93
C HIS A 137 -7.49 4.90 13.90
N GLY A 138 -6.43 4.15 14.24
CA GLY A 138 -6.48 2.70 14.36
C GLY A 138 -6.27 1.93 13.06
N LEU A 139 -6.07 2.60 11.92
CA LEU A 139 -5.76 1.94 10.64
C LEU A 139 -4.43 1.17 10.73
N PRO A 140 -4.38 -0.12 10.35
CA PRO A 140 -3.16 -0.90 10.38
C PRO A 140 -2.26 -0.55 9.17
N TYR A 141 -0.97 -0.33 9.39
CA TYR A 141 0.04 -0.09 8.36
C TYR A 141 1.28 -0.96 8.60
N PRO A 142 2.06 -1.32 7.58
CA PRO A 142 3.36 -1.93 7.79
C PRO A 142 4.26 -0.96 8.56
N LYS A 143 5.04 -1.47 9.52
CA LYS A 143 6.09 -0.70 10.20
C LYS A 143 7.10 -0.17 9.19
N LEU A 144 7.69 0.98 9.48
CA LEU A 144 8.59 1.66 8.54
C LEU A 144 9.75 0.78 8.03
N PRO A 145 10.49 0.04 8.89
CA PRO A 145 11.55 -0.85 8.41
C PRO A 145 11.01 -1.95 7.49
N VAL A 146 9.81 -2.48 7.75
CA VAL A 146 9.19 -3.53 6.94
C VAL A 146 8.83 -2.99 5.56
N LEU A 147 8.24 -1.79 5.51
CA LEU A 147 7.87 -1.15 4.25
C LEU A 147 9.09 -0.81 3.40
N ILE A 148 10.13 -0.22 4.00
CA ILE A 148 11.37 0.12 3.28
C ILE A 148 12.09 -1.15 2.81
N GLN A 149 12.15 -2.19 3.64
CA GLN A 149 12.77 -3.46 3.27
C GLN A 149 12.10 -4.09 2.05
N SER A 150 10.76 -4.12 2.03
CA SER A 150 9.98 -4.57 0.87
C SER A 150 10.36 -3.79 -0.41
N PHE A 151 10.52 -2.47 -0.35
CA PHE A 151 10.90 -1.69 -1.53
C PHE A 151 12.34 -1.96 -2.00
N LEU A 152 13.26 -2.24 -1.08
CA LEU A 152 14.62 -2.66 -1.43
C LEU A 152 14.61 -4.04 -2.10
N ASP A 153 13.92 -5.00 -1.49
CA ASP A 153 13.88 -6.38 -1.97
C ASP A 153 13.12 -6.51 -3.30
N THR A 154 12.19 -5.61 -3.59
CA THR A 154 11.45 -5.57 -4.87
C THR A 154 12.10 -4.65 -5.92
N ASN A 155 13.22 -4.00 -5.60
CA ASN A 155 13.84 -2.96 -6.44
C ASN A 155 12.83 -1.87 -6.87
N ASN A 156 11.91 -1.51 -5.97
CA ASN A 156 10.93 -0.46 -6.22
C ASN A 156 11.53 0.92 -5.89
N ARG A 157 12.45 1.38 -6.75
CA ARG A 157 13.17 2.64 -6.54
C ARG A 157 12.23 3.85 -6.37
N VAL A 158 11.10 3.86 -7.06
CA VAL A 158 10.12 4.95 -6.99
C VAL A 158 9.50 5.01 -5.59
N ALA A 159 8.94 3.90 -5.10
CA ALA A 159 8.36 3.88 -3.76
C ALA A 159 9.43 4.08 -2.66
N LEU A 160 10.67 3.62 -2.90
CA LEU A 160 11.80 3.83 -1.99
C LEU A 160 12.18 5.32 -1.89
N CYS A 161 12.28 6.04 -3.00
CA CYS A 161 12.51 7.49 -2.98
C CYS A 161 11.40 8.20 -2.21
N ASP A 162 10.16 7.86 -2.49
CA ASP A 162 9.00 8.47 -1.86
C ASP A 162 8.95 8.30 -0.35
N VAL A 163 9.14 7.08 0.15
CA VAL A 163 9.14 6.84 1.59
C VAL A 163 10.34 7.50 2.25
N VAL A 164 11.51 7.53 1.61
CA VAL A 164 12.69 8.23 2.13
C VAL A 164 12.46 9.75 2.16
N ASP A 165 11.77 10.31 1.17
CA ASP A 165 11.43 11.72 1.16
C ASP A 165 10.35 12.07 2.18
N GLY A 166 9.34 11.22 2.36
CA GLY A 166 8.33 11.41 3.40
C GLY A 166 8.94 11.32 4.80
N THR A 167 9.88 10.39 4.99
CA THR A 167 10.43 10.08 6.31
C THR A 167 11.74 10.75 6.66
N ASN A 168 12.46 11.28 5.68
CA ASN A 168 13.78 11.87 5.88
C ASN A 168 14.77 10.99 6.68
N VAL A 169 14.58 9.67 6.68
CA VAL A 169 15.51 8.73 7.33
C VAL A 169 16.94 8.93 6.82
N SER A 170 17.92 8.73 7.71
CA SER A 170 19.34 8.87 7.41
C SER A 170 19.94 7.57 6.88
N GLU A 171 21.14 7.65 6.31
CA GLU A 171 21.89 6.46 5.92
C GLU A 171 22.11 5.50 7.11
N ASP A 172 22.54 6.05 8.25
CA ASP A 172 22.77 5.31 9.51
C ASP A 172 21.51 4.63 10.03
N TRP A 173 20.35 5.27 9.86
CA TRP A 173 19.08 4.65 10.24
C TRP A 173 18.87 3.34 9.48
N GLY A 174 19.17 3.31 8.17
CA GLY A 174 19.05 2.10 7.37
C GLY A 174 20.02 1.00 7.81
N LEU A 175 21.27 1.36 8.14
CA LEU A 175 22.26 0.41 8.65
C LEU A 175 21.83 -0.26 9.96
N GLN A 176 21.03 0.42 10.78
CA GLN A 176 20.55 -0.09 12.07
C GLN A 176 19.25 -0.89 11.98
N HIS A 177 18.42 -0.65 10.97
CA HIS A 177 17.04 -1.15 10.93
C HIS A 177 16.72 -2.06 9.74
N LEU A 178 17.58 -2.13 8.72
CA LEU A 178 17.32 -2.85 7.46
C LEU A 178 18.36 -3.95 7.22
N ASP A 179 17.94 -4.99 6.51
CA ASP A 179 18.88 -5.92 5.90
C ASP A 179 19.34 -5.40 4.54
N LEU A 180 20.53 -4.78 4.55
CA LEU A 180 21.18 -4.23 3.36
C LEU A 180 22.17 -5.21 2.69
N SER A 181 22.26 -6.44 3.19
CA SER A 181 23.15 -7.46 2.63
C SER A 181 22.61 -8.00 1.29
N GLY A 182 23.50 -8.45 0.41
CA GLY A 182 23.11 -9.08 -0.86
C GLY A 182 22.39 -8.14 -1.85
N THR A 183 21.52 -8.74 -2.66
CA THR A 183 20.77 -8.07 -3.73
C THR A 183 19.26 -8.14 -3.49
N ASN A 184 18.49 -7.39 -4.26
CA ASN A 184 17.03 -7.55 -4.34
C ASN A 184 16.64 -8.97 -4.81
N ASP A 185 15.39 -9.35 -4.55
CA ASP A 185 14.83 -10.66 -4.81
C ASP A 185 14.36 -10.80 -6.27
N VAL A 186 15.27 -11.26 -7.12
CA VAL A 186 15.01 -11.48 -8.55
C VAL A 186 14.06 -12.66 -8.77
N GLU A 187 14.10 -13.68 -7.92
CA GLU A 187 13.22 -14.86 -8.04
C GLU A 187 11.77 -14.49 -7.81
N TRP A 188 11.51 -13.66 -6.79
CA TRP A 188 10.20 -13.08 -6.56
C TRP A 188 9.72 -12.27 -7.77
N ALA A 189 10.58 -11.41 -8.34
CA ALA A 189 10.22 -10.59 -9.50
C ALA A 189 9.87 -11.47 -10.71
N LEU A 190 10.67 -12.50 -10.99
CA LEU A 190 10.41 -13.47 -12.06
C LEU A 190 9.10 -14.23 -11.83
N ARG A 191 8.80 -14.61 -10.58
CA ARG A 191 7.55 -15.30 -10.21
C ARG A 191 6.33 -14.42 -10.50
N LEU A 192 6.32 -13.17 -10.04
CA LEU A 192 5.18 -12.27 -10.25
C LEU A 192 5.06 -11.81 -11.71
N ASN A 193 6.17 -11.64 -12.42
CA ASN A 193 6.14 -11.27 -13.84
C ASN A 193 5.44 -12.34 -14.71
N LYS A 194 5.46 -13.62 -14.30
CA LYS A 194 4.70 -14.69 -14.99
C LYS A 194 3.18 -14.52 -14.88
N MET A 195 2.69 -13.77 -13.90
CA MET A 195 1.26 -13.49 -13.73
C MET A 195 0.80 -12.31 -14.62
N SER A 196 1.74 -11.53 -15.13
CA SER A 196 1.44 -10.42 -16.02
C SER A 196 1.29 -10.90 -17.45
N THR A 197 0.29 -10.38 -18.15
CA THR A 197 0.17 -10.55 -19.61
C THR A 197 0.67 -9.33 -20.38
N HIS A 198 1.27 -8.35 -19.69
CA HIS A 198 1.81 -7.15 -20.33
C HIS A 198 3.11 -7.47 -21.08
N PRO A 199 3.37 -6.86 -22.25
CA PRO A 199 4.62 -7.08 -22.98
C PRO A 199 5.88 -6.63 -22.22
N VAL A 200 5.72 -5.64 -21.34
CA VAL A 200 6.79 -5.15 -20.46
C VAL A 200 6.56 -5.72 -19.07
N PRO A 201 7.49 -6.53 -18.52
CA PRO A 201 7.35 -7.08 -17.19
C PRO A 201 7.16 -5.98 -16.13
N PRO A 202 6.20 -6.13 -15.21
CA PRO A 202 5.91 -5.09 -14.23
C PRO A 202 7.02 -4.90 -13.19
N PHE A 203 7.76 -5.96 -12.84
CA PHE A 203 8.77 -5.93 -11.79
C PHE A 203 10.19 -6.03 -12.37
N PRO A 204 11.14 -5.19 -11.91
CA PRO A 204 12.52 -5.25 -12.37
C PRO A 204 13.20 -6.58 -12.01
N THR A 205 13.89 -7.19 -12.97
CA THR A 205 14.63 -8.45 -12.78
C THR A 205 16.16 -8.25 -12.73
N ALA A 206 16.62 -7.00 -12.81
CA ALA A 206 18.03 -6.69 -12.61
C ALA A 206 18.39 -6.87 -11.13
N ALA A 207 19.48 -7.60 -10.87
CA ALA A 207 20.05 -7.74 -9.54
C ALA A 207 20.84 -6.48 -9.17
N ILE A 208 20.40 -5.79 -8.11
CA ILE A 208 20.96 -4.56 -7.58
C ILE A 208 21.34 -4.79 -6.12
N LYS A 209 22.52 -4.34 -5.72
CA LYS A 209 22.98 -4.41 -4.32
C LYS A 209 22.12 -3.51 -3.45
N LYS A 210 21.51 -4.06 -2.39
CA LYS A 210 20.59 -3.31 -1.51
C LYS A 210 21.28 -2.14 -0.83
N LEU A 211 22.51 -2.33 -0.33
CA LEU A 211 23.31 -1.25 0.27
C LEU A 211 23.56 -0.08 -0.70
N GLU A 212 23.93 -0.38 -1.94
CA GLU A 212 24.21 0.67 -2.94
C GLU A 212 22.93 1.41 -3.35
N LEU A 213 21.83 0.67 -3.53
CA LEU A 213 20.52 1.28 -3.78
C LEU A 213 20.11 2.20 -2.63
N TRP A 214 20.21 1.71 -1.38
CA TRP A 214 19.92 2.48 -0.18
C TRP A 214 20.71 3.79 -0.13
N LYS A 215 22.05 3.70 -0.21
CA LYS A 215 22.96 4.87 -0.22
C LYS A 215 22.59 5.84 -1.31
N SER A 216 22.37 5.35 -2.53
CA SER A 216 22.01 6.20 -3.67
C SER A 216 20.73 6.99 -3.41
N VAL A 217 19.71 6.40 -2.77
CA VAL A 217 18.43 7.08 -2.53
C VAL A 217 18.53 8.09 -1.39
N VAL A 218 19.18 7.75 -0.28
CA VAL A 218 19.27 8.65 0.88
C VAL A 218 20.23 9.82 0.65
N GLN A 219 21.29 9.64 -0.14
CA GLN A 219 22.26 10.71 -0.43
C GLN A 219 21.74 11.71 -1.48
N THR A 220 20.84 11.28 -2.37
CA THR A 220 20.30 12.12 -3.46
C THR A 220 18.95 12.78 -3.12
N LYS A 221 18.60 12.91 -1.83
CA LYS A 221 17.34 13.55 -1.38
C LYS A 221 17.16 14.96 -1.94
N ILE A 222 18.24 15.75 -1.95
CA ILE A 222 18.23 17.14 -2.43
C ILE A 222 17.97 17.22 -3.94
N ASP A 223 18.47 16.26 -4.71
CA ASP A 223 18.29 16.22 -6.17
C ASP A 223 16.82 16.04 -6.58
N ARG A 224 15.97 15.57 -5.65
CA ARG A 224 14.54 15.31 -5.88
C ARG A 224 13.61 16.48 -5.54
N LEU A 225 14.14 17.58 -5.01
CA LEU A 225 13.35 18.75 -4.67
C LEU A 225 12.63 19.36 -5.89
N GLY A 226 13.24 19.30 -7.06
CA GLY A 226 12.72 19.96 -8.25
C GLY A 226 12.70 21.49 -8.09
N TRP A 227 12.13 22.20 -9.06
CA TRP A 227 12.17 23.67 -9.09
C TRP A 227 11.14 24.35 -8.17
N THR A 228 10.10 23.64 -7.73
CA THR A 228 9.04 24.18 -6.86
C THR A 228 9.33 24.06 -5.37
N ARG A 229 10.42 23.39 -4.99
CA ARG A 229 10.77 23.12 -3.58
C ARG A 229 12.18 23.64 -3.29
N PRO A 230 12.34 24.93 -2.96
CA PRO A 230 13.65 25.51 -2.70
C PRO A 230 14.35 24.84 -1.52
N SER A 231 15.63 24.50 -1.69
CA SER A 231 16.44 23.77 -0.69
C SER A 231 16.63 24.56 0.61
N GLU A 232 16.36 25.87 0.59
CA GLU A 232 16.36 26.76 1.73
C GLU A 232 15.22 26.41 2.70
N LEU A 233 14.07 25.98 2.17
CA LEU A 233 12.86 25.67 2.94
C LEU A 233 12.64 24.17 3.16
N PHE A 234 13.10 23.32 2.23
CA PHE A 234 12.83 21.89 2.23
C PHE A 234 14.07 21.06 2.61
N THR A 235 13.85 19.99 3.37
CA THR A 235 14.88 18.97 3.68
C THR A 235 14.81 17.80 2.70
N THR A 236 13.61 17.49 2.20
CA THR A 236 13.33 16.46 1.19
C THR A 236 12.20 16.92 0.30
N GLN A 237 11.85 16.12 -0.73
CA GLN A 237 10.72 16.43 -1.61
C GLN A 237 9.40 16.68 -0.86
N TYR A 238 9.19 16.11 0.33
CA TYR A 238 7.92 16.23 1.06
C TYR A 238 8.03 16.88 2.44
N ARG A 239 9.23 17.35 2.84
CA ARG A 239 9.48 17.81 4.21
C ARG A 239 10.05 19.22 4.24
N LEU A 240 9.36 20.12 4.95
CA LEU A 240 9.91 21.41 5.35
C LEU A 240 10.94 21.23 6.46
N LYS A 241 11.95 22.09 6.47
CA LYS A 241 12.92 22.16 7.57
C LYS A 241 12.21 22.46 8.89
N GLY A 242 12.54 21.70 9.92
CA GLY A 242 11.94 21.83 11.25
C GLY A 242 10.54 21.22 11.41
N SER A 243 9.97 20.61 10.36
CA SER A 243 8.70 19.88 10.48
C SER A 243 8.87 18.60 11.31
N GLU A 244 7.92 18.33 12.20
CA GLU A 244 7.86 17.04 12.89
C GLU A 244 7.61 15.90 11.88
N ASP A 245 8.05 14.69 12.23
CA ASP A 245 7.82 13.50 11.43
C ASP A 245 6.34 13.12 11.45
N PRO A 246 5.63 13.09 10.31
CA PRO A 246 4.19 12.83 10.28
C PRO A 246 3.83 11.52 10.99
N TRP A 247 4.59 10.44 10.79
CA TRP A 247 4.32 9.15 11.45
C TRP A 247 4.71 9.10 12.93
N LEU A 248 5.52 10.05 13.44
CA LEU A 248 5.79 10.16 14.89
C LEU A 248 4.71 10.97 15.60
N VAL A 249 4.14 11.99 14.96
CA VAL A 249 2.95 12.69 15.48
C VAL A 249 1.80 11.70 15.66
N TYR A 250 1.70 10.70 14.77
CA TYR A 250 0.70 9.64 14.89
C TYR A 250 1.01 8.54 15.92
N SER A 251 2.13 8.63 16.65
CA SER A 251 2.53 7.67 17.70
C SER A 251 2.45 8.24 19.13
N LYS A 252 2.29 9.56 19.29
CA LYS A 252 2.27 10.26 20.60
C LYS A 252 0.90 10.23 21.31
N ALA A 253 0.15 9.15 21.17
CA ALA A 253 -1.11 8.97 21.89
C ALA A 253 -1.15 7.59 22.56
N TYR A 254 -0.24 7.34 23.51
CA TYR A 254 -0.43 6.49 24.70
C TYR A 254 0.60 6.88 25.77
#